data_AF-A0A7S2IVK2-F1
#
_entry.id   AF-A0A7S2IVK2-F1
#
_cell.length_a   1.000
_cell.length_b   1.000
_cell.length_c   1.000
_cell.angle_alpha   90.00
_cell.angle_beta   90.00
_cell.angle_gamma   90.00
#
_symmetry.space_group_name_H-M   'P 1'
#
loop_
_entity.id
_entity.type
_entity.pdbx_description
1 polymer ?
#
loop_
_entity_poly.entity_id
_entity_poly.type
_entity_poly.pdbx_seq_one_letter_code
_entity_poly.pdbx_strand_id
1 'polypeptide(L)'
;GLQSQAVPWQEGLLKACQDMRALGDDRSAPAEAAKELQRLITSTAREGPDALLDGLDGTRTKDPAVLQIIGQPHPRHGHSRPQWAQLLNVVMGQANVLQLIKDHMQQQKKNLRDYKEARTSLEFFDRTVRALAENSTAEARTCSVCLDDDLPLHKMAITPCAHTFCMQCLQETVKVHKSCSMCRQALTLKDIRAISQEISRPSLDESQAPGA
;
A
#
# COMPACT_ATOMS: atom_id res chain seq x y z
N GLY A 1 -12.95 -37.79 -0.36
CA GLY A 1 -11.54 -37.39 -0.25
C GLY A 1 -10.95 -37.34 -1.64
N LEU A 2 -10.89 -36.15 -2.24
CA LEU A 2 -10.11 -35.90 -3.44
C LEU A 2 -8.81 -35.30 -2.94
N GLN A 3 -7.72 -36.07 -2.97
CA GLN A 3 -6.39 -35.49 -2.83
C GLN A 3 -6.20 -34.57 -4.04
N SER A 4 -6.33 -33.26 -3.80
CA SER A 4 -6.02 -32.23 -4.78
C SER A 4 -4.56 -32.42 -5.19
N GLN A 5 -4.32 -32.97 -6.38
CA GLN A 5 -3.00 -32.95 -6.97
C GLN A 5 -2.53 -31.48 -7.04
N ALA A 6 -1.29 -31.24 -6.66
CA ALA A 6 -0.73 -29.89 -6.71
C ALA A 6 -0.77 -29.40 -8.17
N VAL A 7 -1.34 -28.23 -8.38
CA VAL A 7 -1.42 -27.64 -9.72
C VAL A 7 -0.01 -27.20 -10.12
N PRO A 8 0.47 -27.40 -11.35
CA PRO A 8 1.87 -27.14 -11.72
C PRO A 8 2.39 -25.72 -11.38
N TRP A 9 1.51 -24.71 -11.36
CA TRP A 9 1.89 -23.35 -10.96
C TRP A 9 2.22 -23.22 -9.47
N GLN A 10 1.72 -24.13 -8.62
CA GLN A 10 1.90 -24.11 -7.17
C GLN A 10 3.30 -24.57 -6.76
N GLU A 11 3.88 -25.54 -7.46
CA GLU A 11 5.16 -26.15 -7.08
C GLU A 11 6.26 -25.09 -6.90
N GLY A 12 6.37 -24.17 -7.86
CA GLY A 12 7.34 -23.07 -7.80
C GLY A 12 7.11 -22.12 -6.62
N LEU A 13 5.85 -21.83 -6.29
CA LEU A 13 5.49 -20.94 -5.18
C LEU A 13 5.66 -21.61 -3.81
N LEU A 14 5.35 -22.90 -3.70
CA LEU A 14 5.61 -23.70 -2.50
C LEU A 14 7.10 -23.78 -2.20
N LYS A 15 7.92 -23.98 -3.25
CA LYS A 15 9.38 -23.92 -3.12
C LYS A 15 9.85 -22.56 -2.63
N ALA A 16 9.33 -21.46 -3.20
CA ALA A 16 9.66 -20.12 -2.72
C ALA A 16 9.26 -19.91 -1.25
N CYS A 17 8.14 -20.47 -0.78
CA CYS A 17 7.77 -20.44 0.63
C CYS A 17 8.80 -21.18 1.51
N GLN A 18 9.29 -22.34 1.08
CA GLN A 18 10.33 -23.09 1.79
C GLN A 18 11.64 -22.30 1.86
N ASP A 19 12.07 -21.76 0.72
CA ASP A 19 13.30 -20.96 0.63
C ASP A 19 13.22 -19.74 1.56
N MET A 20 12.07 -19.05 1.64
CA MET A 20 11.86 -17.93 2.55
C MET A 20 11.91 -18.34 4.04
N ARG A 21 11.31 -19.47 4.41
CA ARG A 21 11.37 -19.98 5.80
C ARG A 21 12.79 -20.36 6.21
N ALA A 22 13.63 -20.78 5.27
CA ALA A 22 15.02 -21.13 5.55
C ALA A 22 15.93 -19.91 5.85
N LEU A 23 15.45 -18.68 5.61
CA LEU A 23 16.23 -17.45 5.84
C LEU A 23 16.30 -16.99 7.30
N GLY A 24 15.57 -17.63 8.22
CA GLY A 24 15.52 -17.21 9.62
C GLY A 24 14.73 -18.17 10.50
N ASP A 25 14.46 -17.76 11.74
CA ASP A 25 13.56 -18.51 12.62
C ASP A 25 12.09 -18.34 12.18
N ASP A 26 11.19 -19.11 12.81
CA ASP A 26 9.77 -19.16 12.43
C ASP A 26 9.01 -17.84 12.71
N ARG A 27 9.60 -16.91 13.45
CA ARG A 27 9.02 -15.58 13.74
C ARG A 27 9.67 -14.48 12.90
N SER A 28 10.64 -14.82 12.07
CA SER A 28 11.28 -13.88 11.17
C SER A 28 10.29 -13.36 10.11
N ALA A 29 10.49 -12.12 9.67
CA ALA A 29 9.64 -11.53 8.62
C ALA A 29 9.57 -12.39 7.33
N PRO A 30 10.65 -13.05 6.86
CA PRO A 30 10.57 -14.00 5.76
C PRO A 30 9.69 -15.23 6.06
N ALA A 31 9.73 -15.77 7.27
CA ALA A 31 8.90 -16.91 7.66
C ALA A 31 7.41 -16.54 7.73
N GLU A 32 7.08 -15.37 8.29
CA GLU A 32 5.70 -14.85 8.31
C GLU A 32 5.17 -14.57 6.90
N ALA A 33 5.98 -13.96 6.04
CA ALA A 33 5.62 -13.76 4.63
C ALA A 33 5.37 -15.09 3.90
N ALA A 34 6.16 -16.12 4.20
CA ALA A 34 5.96 -17.46 3.66
C ALA A 34 4.69 -18.14 4.17
N LYS A 35 4.32 -17.94 5.44
CA LYS A 35 3.03 -18.44 5.99
C LYS A 35 1.86 -17.80 5.27
N GLU A 36 1.90 -16.49 5.06
CA GLU A 36 0.83 -15.77 4.37
C GLU A 36 0.74 -16.14 2.89
N LEU A 37 1.88 -16.25 2.19
CA LEU A 37 1.89 -16.72 0.80
C LEU A 37 1.33 -18.15 0.67
N GLN A 38 1.70 -19.04 1.58
CA GLN A 38 1.17 -20.41 1.63
C GLN A 38 -0.36 -20.43 1.83
N ARG A 39 -0.88 -19.55 2.69
CA ARG A 39 -2.32 -19.37 2.92
C ARG A 39 -3.02 -18.96 1.63
N LEU A 40 -2.47 -17.98 0.92
CA LEU A 40 -2.99 -17.48 -0.36
C LEU A 40 -2.96 -18.55 -1.45
N ILE A 41 -1.84 -19.29 -1.60
CA ILE A 41 -1.76 -20.41 -2.56
C ILE A 41 -2.89 -21.41 -2.32
N THR A 42 -3.17 -21.72 -1.04
CA THR A 42 -4.20 -22.68 -0.65
C THR A 42 -5.61 -22.16 -0.88
N SER A 43 -5.88 -20.86 -0.67
CA SER A 43 -7.19 -20.27 -0.95
C SER A 43 -7.44 -20.19 -2.45
N THR A 44 -6.48 -19.69 -3.23
CA THR A 44 -6.61 -19.57 -4.70
C THR A 44 -6.76 -20.92 -5.39
N ALA A 45 -6.14 -21.98 -4.85
CA ALA A 45 -6.32 -23.35 -5.35
C ALA A 45 -7.78 -23.85 -5.33
N ARG A 46 -8.61 -23.25 -4.46
CA ARG A 46 -10.00 -23.65 -4.24
C ARG A 46 -11.00 -22.73 -4.94
N GLU A 47 -10.52 -21.65 -5.57
CA GLU A 47 -11.37 -20.66 -6.23
C GLU A 47 -11.83 -21.19 -7.60
N GLY A 48 -13.14 -21.34 -7.76
CA GLY A 48 -13.76 -21.56 -9.07
C GLY A 48 -13.88 -20.26 -9.86
N PRO A 49 -14.27 -20.32 -11.15
CA PRO A 49 -14.43 -19.14 -12.00
C PRO A 49 -15.31 -18.05 -11.40
N ASP A 50 -16.39 -18.41 -10.70
CA ASP A 50 -17.28 -17.45 -10.05
C ASP A 50 -16.60 -16.69 -8.89
N ALA A 51 -15.83 -17.39 -8.06
CA ALA A 51 -15.09 -16.78 -6.96
C ALA A 51 -14.00 -15.82 -7.48
N LEU A 52 -13.34 -16.19 -8.59
CA LEU A 52 -12.39 -15.31 -9.28
C LEU A 52 -13.07 -14.05 -9.80
N LEU A 53 -14.26 -14.16 -10.38
CA LEU A 53 -15.03 -13.00 -10.86
C LEU A 53 -15.47 -12.08 -9.72
N ASP A 54 -15.86 -12.64 -8.57
CA ASP A 54 -16.23 -11.85 -7.39
C ASP A 54 -15.03 -11.05 -6.88
N GLY A 55 -13.84 -11.65 -6.85
CA GLY A 55 -12.61 -10.95 -6.48
C GLY A 55 -12.18 -9.86 -7.47
N LEU A 56 -12.62 -9.95 -8.73
CA LEU A 56 -12.36 -8.94 -9.76
C LEU A 56 -13.41 -7.82 -9.77
N ASP A 57 -14.57 -7.98 -9.15
CA ASP A 57 -15.63 -6.97 -9.19
C ASP A 57 -15.14 -5.63 -8.62
N GLY A 58 -15.35 -4.59 -9.40
CA GLY A 58 -14.91 -3.22 -9.13
C GLY A 58 -13.43 -2.93 -9.34
N THR A 59 -12.63 -3.92 -9.74
CA THR A 59 -11.21 -3.71 -10.09
C THR A 59 -11.05 -3.00 -11.45
N ARG A 60 -9.87 -2.41 -11.68
CA ARG A 60 -9.55 -1.69 -12.93
C ARG A 60 -8.36 -2.31 -13.63
N THR A 61 -8.49 -2.52 -14.94
CA THR A 61 -7.36 -2.76 -15.83
C THR A 61 -7.14 -1.56 -16.75
N LYS A 62 -5.89 -1.37 -17.17
CA LYS A 62 -5.50 -0.43 -18.23
C LYS A 62 -4.92 -1.16 -19.45
N ASP A 63 -4.91 -2.49 -19.41
CA ASP A 63 -4.37 -3.31 -20.48
C ASP A 63 -5.22 -3.15 -21.75
N PRO A 64 -4.65 -2.66 -22.88
CA PRO A 64 -5.42 -2.41 -24.09
C PRO A 64 -6.08 -3.66 -24.67
N ALA A 65 -5.45 -4.84 -24.57
CA ALA A 65 -6.01 -6.09 -25.08
C ALA A 65 -7.20 -6.54 -24.23
N VAL A 66 -7.12 -6.37 -22.91
CA VAL A 66 -8.25 -6.68 -22.02
C VAL A 66 -9.39 -5.66 -22.20
N LEU A 67 -9.07 -4.37 -22.34
CA LEU A 67 -10.07 -3.31 -22.55
C LEU A 67 -10.85 -3.47 -23.87
N GLN A 68 -10.23 -4.05 -24.91
CA GLN A 68 -10.92 -4.41 -26.15
C GLN A 68 -11.98 -5.50 -25.92
N ILE A 69 -11.81 -6.35 -24.91
CA ILE A 69 -12.74 -7.43 -24.58
C ILE A 69 -13.82 -6.95 -23.63
N ILE A 70 -13.45 -6.34 -22.50
CA ILE A 70 -14.39 -6.05 -21.40
C ILE A 70 -14.95 -4.62 -21.41
N GLY A 71 -14.46 -3.77 -22.33
CA GLY A 71 -14.80 -2.36 -22.42
C GLY A 71 -14.09 -1.49 -21.36
N GLN A 72 -14.48 -0.22 -21.28
CA GLN A 72 -13.92 0.74 -20.31
C GLN A 72 -14.54 0.55 -18.90
N PRO A 73 -13.79 0.86 -17.83
CA PRO A 73 -14.33 0.80 -16.47
C PRO A 73 -15.32 1.93 -16.19
N HIS A 74 -16.26 1.69 -15.28
CA HIS A 74 -17.09 2.76 -14.73
C HIS A 74 -16.24 3.75 -13.89
N PRO A 75 -16.45 5.08 -14.01
CA PRO A 75 -15.58 6.09 -13.41
C PRO A 75 -15.36 5.98 -11.89
N ARG A 76 -16.36 5.51 -11.13
CA ARG A 76 -16.27 5.35 -9.67
C ARG A 76 -16.17 3.89 -9.23
N HIS A 77 -16.80 2.99 -9.98
CA HIS A 77 -16.97 1.60 -9.57
C HIS A 77 -15.97 0.64 -10.19
N GLY A 78 -15.19 1.04 -11.21
CA GLY A 78 -14.29 0.10 -11.90
C GLY A 78 -15.03 -0.80 -12.89
N HIS A 79 -14.46 -1.96 -13.24
CA HIS A 79 -15.12 -2.95 -14.09
C HIS A 79 -16.03 -3.83 -13.25
N SER A 80 -17.26 -4.00 -13.72
CA SER A 80 -18.24 -4.84 -13.07
C SER A 80 -17.97 -6.33 -13.30
N ARG A 81 -18.49 -7.18 -12.42
CA ARG A 81 -18.46 -8.65 -12.58
C ARG A 81 -18.89 -9.13 -13.98
N PRO A 82 -19.99 -8.62 -14.60
CA PRO A 82 -20.35 -8.99 -15.98
C PRO A 82 -19.33 -8.57 -17.03
N GLN A 83 -18.59 -7.46 -16.83
CA GLN A 83 -17.49 -7.09 -17.73
C GLN A 83 -16.37 -8.13 -17.65
N TRP A 84 -15.97 -8.54 -16.44
CA TRP A 84 -14.94 -9.57 -16.26
C TRP A 84 -15.35 -10.93 -16.79
N ALA A 85 -16.63 -11.30 -16.68
CA ALA A 85 -17.15 -12.56 -17.20
C ALA A 85 -16.97 -12.72 -18.72
N GLN A 86 -16.83 -11.61 -19.47
CA GLN A 86 -16.60 -11.66 -20.92
C GLN A 86 -15.28 -12.36 -21.25
N LEU A 87 -14.24 -12.25 -20.40
CA LEU A 87 -12.95 -12.93 -20.61
C LEU A 87 -13.06 -14.45 -20.55
N LEU A 88 -13.99 -15.00 -19.77
CA LEU A 88 -14.16 -16.45 -19.65
C LEU A 88 -14.58 -17.10 -20.97
N ASN A 89 -15.17 -16.32 -21.88
CA ASN A 89 -15.65 -16.79 -23.17
C ASN A 89 -14.67 -16.52 -24.32
N VAL A 90 -13.48 -15.98 -24.04
CA VAL A 90 -12.47 -15.66 -25.07
C VAL A 90 -11.44 -16.77 -25.18
N VAL A 91 -11.28 -17.32 -26.38
CA VAL A 91 -10.15 -18.20 -26.70
C VAL A 91 -8.95 -17.33 -27.03
N MET A 92 -7.92 -17.39 -26.19
CA MET A 92 -6.66 -16.70 -26.40
C MET A 92 -5.58 -17.69 -26.81
N GLY A 93 -4.76 -17.30 -27.81
CA GLY A 93 -3.55 -18.04 -28.15
C GLY A 93 -2.57 -18.06 -26.97
N GLN A 94 -1.82 -19.16 -26.83
CA GLN A 94 -0.86 -19.36 -25.73
C GLN A 94 0.12 -18.18 -25.57
N ALA A 95 0.60 -17.60 -26.68
CA ALA A 95 1.50 -16.45 -26.65
C ALA A 95 0.87 -15.21 -25.97
N ASN A 96 -0.41 -14.93 -26.26
CA ASN A 96 -1.12 -13.79 -25.68
C ASN A 96 -1.38 -14.00 -24.18
N VAL A 97 -1.77 -15.22 -23.78
CA VAL A 97 -1.95 -15.56 -22.37
C VAL A 97 -0.63 -15.41 -21.61
N LEU A 98 0.47 -15.93 -22.15
CA LEU A 98 1.78 -15.80 -21.53
C LEU A 98 2.22 -14.34 -21.41
N GLN A 99 1.91 -13.50 -22.39
CA GLN A 99 2.24 -12.08 -22.35
C GLN A 99 1.44 -11.36 -21.26
N LEU A 100 0.13 -11.58 -21.18
CA LEU A 100 -0.73 -11.02 -20.13
C LEU A 100 -0.26 -11.41 -18.73
N ILE A 101 0.13 -12.67 -18.53
CA ILE A 101 0.66 -13.14 -17.24
C ILE A 101 1.97 -12.42 -16.91
N LYS A 102 2.89 -12.27 -17.87
CA LYS A 102 4.15 -11.55 -17.65
C LYS A 102 3.93 -10.09 -17.27
N ASP A 103 3.05 -9.40 -17.98
CA ASP A 103 2.76 -7.99 -17.73
C ASP A 103 2.08 -7.81 -16.36
N HIS A 104 1.17 -8.73 -16.00
CA HIS A 104 0.58 -8.76 -14.66
C HIS A 104 1.65 -8.96 -13.58
N MET A 105 2.58 -9.91 -13.75
CA MET A 105 3.67 -10.15 -12.80
C MET A 105 4.59 -8.94 -12.64
N GLN A 106 4.90 -8.24 -13.73
CA GLN A 106 5.69 -7.01 -13.67
C GLN A 106 4.96 -5.90 -12.91
N GLN A 107 3.65 -5.75 -13.13
CA GLN A 107 2.83 -4.79 -12.41
C GLN A 107 2.75 -5.13 -10.92
N GLN A 108 2.56 -6.40 -10.55
CA GLN A 108 2.53 -6.81 -9.13
C GLN A 108 3.88 -6.58 -8.44
N LYS A 109 4.99 -6.87 -9.14
CA LYS A 109 6.33 -6.57 -8.63
C LYS A 109 6.53 -5.07 -8.38
N LYS A 110 6.00 -4.21 -9.24
CA LYS A 110 6.02 -2.76 -9.03
C LYS A 110 5.17 -2.37 -7.82
N ASN A 111 3.93 -2.84 -7.74
CA ASN A 111 3.03 -2.55 -6.62
C ASN A 111 3.65 -2.92 -5.27
N LEU A 112 4.34 -4.07 -5.18
CA LEU A 112 5.03 -4.50 -3.96
C LEU A 112 6.20 -3.57 -3.57
N ARG A 113 6.93 -3.03 -4.55
CA ARG A 113 7.99 -2.04 -4.29
C ARG A 113 7.40 -0.73 -3.79
N ASP A 114 6.40 -0.21 -4.49
CA ASP A 114 5.71 1.03 -4.12
C ASP A 114 5.09 0.91 -2.71
N TYR A 115 4.50 -0.25 -2.38
CA TYR A 115 3.99 -0.53 -1.04
C TYR A 115 5.09 -0.56 0.02
N LYS A 116 6.23 -1.22 -0.25
CA LYS A 116 7.36 -1.26 0.68
C LYS A 116 7.89 0.16 0.95
N GLU A 117 8.04 0.98 -0.08
CA GLU A 117 8.49 2.36 0.04
C GLU A 117 7.50 3.23 0.84
N ALA A 118 6.20 3.07 0.57
CA ALA A 118 5.14 3.73 1.34
C ALA A 118 5.17 3.31 2.82
N ARG A 119 5.36 2.00 3.10
CA ARG A 119 5.43 1.47 4.46
C ARG A 119 6.64 2.04 5.21
N THR A 120 7.81 2.07 4.60
CA THR A 120 9.01 2.67 5.20
C THR A 120 8.82 4.17 5.46
N SER A 121 8.13 4.89 4.56
CA SER A 121 7.81 6.30 4.75
C SER A 121 6.86 6.51 5.93
N LEU A 122 5.84 5.64 6.07
CA LEU A 122 4.92 5.65 7.21
C LEU A 122 5.64 5.35 8.53
N GLU A 123 6.49 4.32 8.56
CA GLU A 123 7.31 3.99 9.73
C GLU A 123 8.20 5.17 10.17
N PHE A 124 8.78 5.89 9.20
CA PHE A 124 9.57 7.11 9.48
C PHE A 124 8.71 8.25 10.03
N PHE A 125 7.54 8.47 9.43
CA PHE A 125 6.57 9.45 9.89
C PHE A 125 6.13 9.17 11.35
N ASP A 126 5.72 7.95 11.65
CA ASP A 126 5.26 7.55 12.98
C ASP A 126 6.36 7.72 14.03
N ARG A 127 7.60 7.32 13.70
CA ARG A 127 8.76 7.56 14.57
C ARG A 127 9.00 9.03 14.86
N THR A 128 8.82 9.88 13.85
CA THR A 128 8.99 11.34 13.97
C THR A 128 7.91 11.94 14.85
N VAL A 129 6.64 11.57 14.64
CA VAL A 129 5.51 12.01 15.48
C VAL A 129 5.70 11.61 16.94
N ARG A 130 6.09 10.34 17.20
CA ARG A 130 6.36 9.86 18.57
C ARG A 130 7.51 10.61 19.23
N ALA A 131 8.63 10.80 18.51
CA ALA A 131 9.77 11.54 19.04
C ALA A 131 9.40 12.97 19.45
N LEU A 132 8.56 13.66 18.67
CA LEU A 132 8.09 15.02 19.00
C LEU A 132 7.11 15.04 20.17
N ALA A 133 6.26 14.02 20.27
CA ALA A 133 5.30 13.87 21.37
C ALA A 133 6.01 13.63 22.71
N GLU A 134 6.98 12.73 22.73
CA GLU A 134 7.71 12.28 23.93
C GLU A 134 8.84 13.25 24.32
N ASN A 135 9.49 13.90 23.35
CA ASN A 135 10.58 14.83 23.62
C ASN A 135 10.07 16.27 23.76
N SER A 136 10.16 16.82 24.98
CA SER A 136 9.78 18.19 25.32
C SER A 136 10.96 19.15 25.44
N THR A 137 12.15 18.80 24.92
CA THR A 137 13.25 19.78 24.88
C THR A 137 12.93 20.91 23.89
N ALA A 138 13.40 22.12 24.19
CA ALA A 138 13.17 23.30 23.34
C ALA A 138 13.66 23.07 21.89
N GLU A 139 14.80 22.38 21.74
CA GLU A 139 15.44 22.03 20.46
C GLU A 139 14.67 20.98 19.64
N ALA A 140 13.92 20.10 20.30
CA ALA A 140 13.13 19.08 19.61
C ALA A 140 11.92 19.68 18.90
N ARG A 141 11.44 20.85 19.36
CA ARG A 141 10.22 21.51 18.89
C ARG A 141 10.49 22.86 18.25
N THR A 142 11.55 22.92 17.45
CA THR A 142 11.94 24.13 16.71
C THR A 142 11.36 24.14 15.30
N CYS A 143 10.88 25.30 14.85
CA CYS A 143 10.47 25.48 13.46
C CYS A 143 11.69 25.71 12.55
N SER A 144 11.81 24.93 11.47
CA SER A 144 12.88 25.06 10.47
C SER A 144 12.85 26.35 9.61
N VAL A 145 11.83 27.21 9.78
CA VAL A 145 11.65 28.44 8.99
C VAL A 145 11.83 29.69 9.86
N CYS A 146 11.04 29.86 10.92
CA CYS A 146 11.16 31.01 11.82
C CYS A 146 12.19 30.81 12.93
N LEU A 147 12.65 29.58 13.15
CA LEU A 147 13.58 29.19 14.23
C LEU A 147 13.01 29.36 15.66
N ASP A 148 11.71 29.63 15.81
CA ASP A 148 11.05 29.59 17.12
C ASP A 148 11.15 28.17 17.71
N ASP A 149 11.56 28.10 18.97
CA ASP A 149 11.75 26.88 19.75
C ASP A 149 10.65 26.67 20.80
N ASP A 150 10.67 25.50 21.46
CA ASP A 150 9.70 25.10 22.49
C ASP A 150 8.22 25.25 22.07
N LEU A 151 7.93 25.02 20.78
CA LEU A 151 6.57 25.16 20.26
C LEU A 151 5.67 24.07 20.82
N PRO A 152 4.46 24.41 21.32
CA PRO A 152 3.52 23.40 21.78
C PRO A 152 2.99 22.58 20.59
N LEU A 153 2.68 21.30 20.83
CA LEU A 153 2.31 20.34 19.77
C LEU A 153 1.11 20.75 18.90
N HIS A 154 0.20 21.58 19.42
CA HIS A 154 -0.94 22.09 18.66
C HIS A 154 -0.57 23.26 17.72
N LYS A 155 0.58 23.90 17.94
CA LYS A 155 1.15 24.93 17.05
C LYS A 155 2.21 24.37 16.09
N MET A 156 2.68 23.16 16.33
CA MET A 156 3.55 22.45 15.39
C MET A 156 2.75 21.68 14.35
N ALA A 157 3.24 21.70 13.14
CA ALA A 157 2.73 20.96 12.00
C ALA A 157 3.78 19.98 11.50
N ILE A 158 3.32 18.84 10.99
CA ILE A 158 4.15 17.87 10.28
C ILE A 158 3.57 17.62 8.90
N THR A 159 4.42 17.55 7.89
CA THR A 159 4.03 17.25 6.51
C THR A 159 3.98 15.74 6.26
N PRO A 160 3.33 15.26 5.17
CA PRO A 160 3.40 13.84 4.77
C PRO A 160 4.82 13.34 4.48
N CYS A 161 5.77 14.25 4.24
CA CYS A 161 7.21 13.93 4.12
C CYS A 161 7.97 14.00 5.45
N ALA A 162 7.24 14.03 6.57
CA ALA A 162 7.74 14.04 7.95
C ALA A 162 8.68 15.21 8.32
N HIS A 163 8.58 16.35 7.62
CA HIS A 163 9.27 17.57 8.03
C HIS A 163 8.36 18.45 8.89
N THR A 164 8.95 19.13 9.87
CA THR A 164 8.24 19.88 10.90
C THR A 164 8.42 21.38 10.77
N PHE A 165 7.34 22.09 11.10
CA PHE A 165 7.24 23.55 11.03
C PHE A 165 6.27 24.04 12.11
N CYS A 166 6.24 25.34 12.39
CA CYS A 166 5.05 25.91 13.01
C CYS A 166 3.89 25.97 11.99
N MET A 167 2.65 25.94 12.47
CA MET A 167 1.44 25.95 11.62
C MET A 167 1.42 27.14 10.66
N GLN A 168 1.84 28.32 11.12
CA GLN A 168 1.84 29.53 10.30
C GLN A 168 2.86 29.44 9.15
N CYS A 169 4.12 29.12 9.45
CA CYS A 169 5.17 29.01 8.43
C CYS A 169 4.86 27.93 7.39
N LEU A 170 4.24 26.81 7.79
CA LEU A 170 3.83 25.79 6.83
C LEU A 170 2.69 26.28 5.94
N GLN A 171 1.68 26.95 6.49
CA GLN A 171 0.58 27.52 5.71
C GLN A 171 1.07 28.53 4.68
N GLU A 172 1.99 29.42 5.05
CA GLU A 172 2.58 30.39 4.14
C GLU A 172 3.42 29.70 3.06
N THR A 173 4.29 28.77 3.44
CA THR A 173 5.09 27.95 2.52
C THR A 173 4.21 27.26 1.48
N VAL A 174 3.12 26.63 1.90
CA VAL A 174 2.21 25.91 0.99
C VAL A 174 1.44 26.88 0.08
N LYS A 175 1.00 28.04 0.59
CA LYS A 175 0.31 29.06 -0.22
C LYS A 175 1.19 29.60 -1.34
N VAL A 176 2.46 29.86 -1.06
CA VAL A 176 3.40 30.48 -2.02
C VAL A 176 4.04 29.44 -2.92
N HIS A 177 4.61 28.38 -2.35
CA HIS A 177 5.46 27.44 -3.08
C HIS A 177 4.77 26.12 -3.45
N LYS A 178 3.68 25.76 -2.75
CA LYS A 178 2.97 24.47 -2.94
C LYS A 178 3.90 23.25 -2.80
N SER A 179 4.97 23.39 -2.02
CA SER A 179 5.97 22.35 -1.78
C SER A 179 6.65 22.52 -0.43
N CYS A 180 7.16 21.43 0.15
CA CYS A 180 7.95 21.46 1.38
C CYS A 180 9.27 22.22 1.19
N SER A 181 9.61 23.15 2.08
CA SER A 181 10.87 23.91 2.01
C SER A 181 12.13 23.06 2.25
N MET A 182 11.99 21.88 2.87
CA MET A 182 13.10 20.99 3.19
C MET A 182 13.43 20.01 2.06
N CYS A 183 12.41 19.37 1.45
CA CYS A 183 12.62 18.32 0.45
C CYS A 183 11.93 18.56 -0.91
N ARG A 184 11.20 19.67 -1.06
CA ARG A 184 10.46 20.06 -2.29
C ARG A 184 9.31 19.13 -2.69
N GLN A 185 8.92 18.17 -1.86
CA GLN A 185 7.71 17.38 -2.09
C GLN A 185 6.50 18.29 -2.22
N ALA A 186 5.66 18.07 -3.24
CA ALA A 186 4.46 18.86 -3.46
C ALA A 186 3.50 18.76 -2.27
N LEU A 187 2.93 19.89 -1.88
CA LEU A 187 2.02 20.01 -0.74
C LEU A 187 0.80 20.84 -1.12
N THR A 188 -0.32 20.51 -0.50
CA THR A 188 -1.58 21.24 -0.57
C THR A 188 -2.01 21.64 0.84
N LEU A 189 -2.99 22.56 0.95
CA LEU A 189 -3.51 22.97 2.25
C LEU A 189 -4.14 21.81 3.05
N LYS A 190 -4.53 20.72 2.38
CA LYS A 190 -5.07 19.51 3.03
C LYS A 190 -4.01 18.67 3.74
N ASP A 191 -2.75 18.91 3.41
CA ASP A 191 -1.59 18.21 3.97
C ASP A 191 -1.06 18.89 5.24
N ILE A 192 -1.66 20.02 5.64
CA ILE A 192 -1.29 20.76 6.84
C ILE A 192 -2.09 20.22 8.01
N ARG A 193 -1.40 19.54 8.92
CA ARG A 193 -2.00 18.96 10.13
C ARG A 193 -1.13 19.25 11.34
N ALA A 194 -1.78 19.55 12.46
CA ALA A 194 -1.08 19.74 13.71
C ALA A 194 -0.60 18.40 14.26
N ILE A 195 0.57 18.36 14.89
CA ILE A 195 1.13 17.12 15.46
C ILE A 195 0.17 16.53 16.49
N SER A 196 -0.50 17.37 17.29
CA SER A 196 -1.50 16.92 18.26
C SER A 196 -2.64 16.11 17.64
N GLN A 197 -2.99 16.36 16.37
CA GLN A 197 -4.03 15.61 15.66
C GLN A 197 -3.55 14.26 15.15
N GLU A 198 -2.27 14.14 14.81
CA GLU A 198 -1.67 12.88 14.35
C GLU A 198 -1.45 11.91 15.52
N ILE A 199 -1.10 12.41 16.70
CA ILE A 199 -0.95 11.57 17.91
C ILE A 199 -2.29 10.94 18.32
N SER A 200 -3.39 11.66 18.20
CA SER A 200 -4.72 11.16 18.57
C SER A 200 -5.37 10.26 17.52
N ARG A 201 -4.68 10.00 16.40
CA ARG A 201 -5.22 9.16 15.33
C ARG A 201 -5.09 7.69 15.74
N PRO A 202 -6.19 6.90 15.71
CA PRO A 202 -6.10 5.48 16.00
C PRO A 202 -5.16 4.82 15.00
N SER A 203 -4.34 3.91 15.50
CA SER A 203 -3.41 3.16 14.67
C SER A 203 -4.21 2.30 13.67
N LEU A 204 -3.69 2.11 12.45
CA LEU A 204 -4.37 1.26 11.46
C LEU A 204 -4.50 -0.19 11.96
N ASP A 205 -3.63 -0.64 12.87
CA ASP A 205 -3.68 -1.97 13.49
C ASP A 205 -4.92 -2.17 14.39
N GLU A 206 -5.40 -1.13 15.07
CA GLU A 206 -6.60 -1.25 15.94
C GLU A 206 -7.90 -1.42 15.16
N SER A 207 -7.91 -1.02 13.89
CA SER A 207 -9.10 -1.12 13.02
C SER A 207 -9.26 -2.47 12.30
N GLN A 208 -8.31 -3.40 12.46
CA GLN A 208 -8.34 -4.72 11.83
C GLN A 208 -8.36 -5.90 12.80
N ALA A 209 -8.54 -5.70 14.12
CA ALA A 209 -8.86 -6.82 15.01
C ALA A 209 -10.26 -7.37 14.64
N PRO A 210 -10.39 -8.59 14.10
CA PRO A 210 -11.70 -9.19 13.92
C PRO A 210 -12.19 -9.63 15.30
N GLY A 211 -13.21 -8.96 15.84
CA GLY A 211 -13.68 -9.24 17.19
C GLY A 211 -15.02 -8.59 17.54
N ALA A 212 -16.09 -9.10 16.95
CA ALA A 212 -17.38 -9.31 17.61
C ALA A 212 -17.97 -10.64 17.12
#